data_AF-A0A6J4QVS0-F1
#
_entry.id   AF-A0A6J4QVS0-F1
#
_cell.length_a   1.000
_cell.length_b   1.000
_cell.length_c   1.000
_cell.angle_alpha   90.00
_cell.angle_beta   90.00
_cell.angle_gamma   90.00
#
_symmetry.space_group_name_H-M   'P 1'
#
loop_
_entity.id
_entity.type
_entity.pdbx_description
1 polymer ?
#
loop_
_entity_poly.entity_id
_entity_poly.type
_entity_poly.pdbx_seq_one_letter_code
_entity_poly.pdbx_strand_id
1 'polypeptide(L)'
;MHKNQRVADMAAEVLARQARAHAKQTGEAFEEALERVLKTEAGRQLRELRDGPDGGTRAFQWQGGLTRERRRERVQSAWEQFMLMEAELRELVQQKESQLV
;
A
#
# COMPACT_ATOMS: atom_id res chain seq x y z
N MET A 1 18.78 3.12 1.56
CA MET A 1 17.99 3.01 2.79
C MET A 1 18.92 2.59 3.91
N HIS A 2 19.03 3.38 4.98
CA HIS A 2 19.84 2.99 6.13
C HIS A 2 19.13 1.88 6.92
N LYS A 3 19.87 0.88 7.39
CA LYS A 3 19.31 -0.31 8.09
C LYS A 3 18.49 0.03 9.35
N ASN A 4 18.68 1.22 9.90
CA ASN A 4 18.02 1.71 11.10
C ASN A 4 17.03 2.87 10.85
N GLN A 5 16.82 3.27 9.60
CA GLN A 5 15.90 4.36 9.26
C GLN A 5 14.46 3.95 9.58
N ARG A 6 13.69 4.84 10.23
CA ARG A 6 12.28 4.60 10.55
C ARG A 6 11.38 5.03 9.39
N VAL A 7 10.15 4.53 9.37
CA VAL A 7 9.15 4.93 8.36
C VAL A 7 8.86 6.44 8.46
N ALA A 8 8.76 6.98 9.67
CA ALA A 8 8.57 8.41 9.88
C ALA A 8 9.69 9.27 9.29
N ASP A 9 10.95 8.82 9.41
CA ASP A 9 12.09 9.54 8.85
C ASP A 9 12.00 9.61 7.31
N MET A 10 11.67 8.49 6.67
CA MET A 10 11.49 8.43 5.21
C MET A 10 10.34 9.34 4.76
N ALA A 11 9.20 9.29 5.46
CA ALA A 11 8.05 10.12 5.14
C ALA A 11 8.38 11.62 5.28
N ALA A 12 9.11 12.01 6.32
CA ALA A 12 9.56 13.38 6.53
C ALA A 12 10.54 13.84 5.44
N GLU A 13 11.49 12.99 5.03
CA GLU A 13 12.43 13.27 3.94
C GLU A 13 11.71 13.50 2.60
N VAL A 14 10.70 12.68 2.30
CA VAL A 14 9.91 12.82 1.07
C VAL A 14 9.09 14.11 1.09
N LEU A 15 8.40 14.40 2.20
CA LEU A 15 7.64 15.65 2.37
C LEU A 15 8.55 16.88 2.23
N ALA A 16 9.73 16.87 2.86
CA ALA A 16 10.69 17.95 2.75
C ALA A 16 11.22 18.13 1.31
N ARG A 17 11.48 17.03 0.60
CA ARG A 17 11.90 17.08 -0.82
C ARG A 17 10.80 17.67 -1.70
N GLN A 18 9.54 17.25 -1.51
CA GLN A 18 8.40 17.77 -2.26
C GLN A 18 8.18 19.26 -1.99
N ALA A 19 8.23 19.68 -0.73
CA ALA A 19 8.09 21.08 -0.33
C ALA A 19 9.21 21.96 -0.92
N ARG A 20 10.47 21.49 -0.93
CA ARG A 20 11.59 22.20 -1.58
C ARG A 20 11.39 22.34 -3.08
N ALA A 21 10.91 21.27 -3.74
CA ALA A 21 10.64 21.32 -5.17
C ALA A 21 9.51 22.31 -5.50
N HIS A 22 8.44 22.32 -4.68
CA HIS A 22 7.33 23.25 -4.83
C HIS A 22 7.77 24.70 -4.59
N ALA A 23 8.46 24.98 -3.48
CA ALA A 23 9.02 26.31 -3.16
C ALA A 23 9.92 26.83 -4.28
N LYS A 24 10.78 25.97 -4.85
CA LYS A 24 11.62 26.35 -6.00
C LYS A 24 10.82 26.73 -7.24
N GLN A 25 9.66 26.11 -7.44
CA GLN A 25 8.80 26.34 -8.60
C GLN A 25 7.90 27.57 -8.43
N THR A 26 7.40 27.82 -7.21
CA THR A 26 6.42 28.89 -6.94
C THR A 26 7.07 30.17 -6.39
N GLY A 27 8.30 30.08 -5.87
CA GLY A 27 8.97 31.17 -5.16
C GLY A 27 8.49 31.36 -3.71
N GLU A 28 7.63 30.48 -3.22
CA GLU A 28 7.07 30.54 -1.86
C GLU A 28 8.09 30.14 -0.79
N ALA A 29 7.81 30.54 0.45
CA ALA A 29 8.55 30.05 1.60
C ALA A 29 8.39 28.52 1.74
N PHE A 30 9.40 27.86 2.28
CA PHE A 30 9.41 26.40 2.44
C PHE A 30 8.21 25.92 3.28
N GLU A 31 7.86 26.64 4.34
CA GLU A 31 6.75 26.31 5.23
C GLU A 31 5.39 26.38 4.51
N GLU A 32 5.16 27.42 3.69
CA GLU A 32 3.94 27.56 2.90
C GLU A 32 3.84 26.47 1.84
N ALA A 33 4.96 26.17 1.17
CA ALA A 33 5.06 25.08 0.21
C ALA A 33 4.83 23.71 0.88
N LEU A 34 5.33 23.50 2.09
CA LEU A 34 5.09 22.29 2.87
C LEU A 34 3.62 22.17 3.26
N GLU A 35 2.96 23.25 3.67
CA GLU A 35 1.53 23.25 3.97
C GLU A 35 0.70 22.89 2.73
N ARG A 36 1.05 23.44 1.57
CA ARG A 36 0.44 23.07 0.27
C ARG A 36 0.60 21.58 -0.01
N VAL A 37 1.81 21.05 0.13
CA VAL A 37 2.09 19.62 -0.07
C VAL A 37 1.24 18.78 0.88
N LEU A 38 1.18 19.12 2.16
CA LEU A 38 0.40 18.39 3.17
C LEU A 38 -1.12 18.39 2.91
N LYS A 39 -1.63 19.38 2.18
CA LYS A 39 -3.04 19.45 1.77
C LYS A 39 -3.37 18.56 0.56
N THR A 40 -2.35 18.07 -0.16
CA THR A 40 -2.56 17.09 -1.25
C THR A 40 -2.87 15.70 -0.70
N GLU A 41 -3.51 14.86 -1.52
CA GLU A 41 -3.79 13.47 -1.13
C GLU A 41 -2.50 12.69 -0.80
N ALA A 42 -1.47 12.80 -1.64
CA ALA A 42 -0.18 12.17 -1.40
C ALA A 42 0.48 12.70 -0.12
N GLY A 43 0.39 14.02 0.15
CA GLY A 43 0.93 14.61 1.37
C GLY A 43 0.20 14.17 2.63
N ARG A 44 -1.13 13.97 2.57
CA ARG A 44 -1.89 13.38 3.67
C ARG A 44 -1.46 11.96 3.97
N GLN A 45 -1.31 11.12 2.94
CA GLN A 45 -0.83 9.74 3.10
C GLN A 45 0.58 9.68 3.69
N LEU A 46 1.48 10.57 3.26
CA LEU A 46 2.81 10.68 3.86
C LEU A 46 2.78 11.17 5.30
N ARG A 47 1.88 12.10 5.63
CA ARG A 47 1.67 12.53 7.03
C ARG A 47 1.16 11.37 7.88
N GLU A 48 0.22 10.58 7.38
CA GLU A 48 -0.30 9.41 8.10
C GLU A 48 0.77 8.34 8.29
N LEU A 49 1.61 8.07 7.29
CA LEU A 49 2.76 7.18 7.45
C LEU A 49 3.77 7.68 8.49
N ARG A 50 3.92 9.00 8.63
CA ARG A 50 4.81 9.62 9.61
C ARG A 50 4.27 9.55 11.02
N ASP A 51 3.01 9.94 11.19
CA ASP A 51 2.38 10.15 12.51
C ASP A 51 1.59 8.92 12.99
N GLY A 52 1.36 7.95 12.10
CA GLY A 52 0.57 6.76 12.34
C GLY A 52 1.34 5.60 12.98
N PRO A 53 0.68 4.44 13.14
CA PRO A 53 1.19 3.29 13.90
C PRO A 53 2.55 2.77 13.40
N ASP A 54 2.79 2.88 12.10
CA ASP A 54 4.02 2.39 11.47
C ASP A 54 5.20 3.36 11.56
N GLY A 55 4.97 4.62 11.96
CA GLY A 55 6.00 5.66 11.94
C GLY A 55 7.25 5.30 12.76
N GLY A 56 7.06 4.60 13.89
CA GLY A 56 8.14 4.12 14.75
C GLY A 56 8.87 2.88 14.23
N THR A 57 8.30 2.17 13.26
CA THR A 57 8.81 0.90 12.74
C THR A 57 10.03 1.14 11.85
N ARG A 58 10.99 0.21 11.90
CA ARG A 58 12.14 0.24 10.98
C ARG A 58 11.65 0.00 9.56
N ALA A 59 12.09 0.84 8.62
CA ALA A 59 11.66 0.80 7.23
C ALA A 59 11.78 -0.60 6.59
N PHE A 60 12.87 -1.33 6.88
CA PHE A 60 13.07 -2.67 6.32
C PHE A 60 12.05 -3.68 6.83
N GLN A 61 11.63 -3.56 8.08
CA GLN A 61 10.64 -4.47 8.69
C GLN A 61 9.26 -4.19 8.10
N TRP A 62 8.89 -2.91 8.02
CA TRP A 62 7.63 -2.48 7.43
C TRP A 62 7.52 -2.91 5.95
N GLN A 63 8.53 -2.65 5.14
CA GLN A 63 8.57 -3.08 3.73
C GLN A 63 8.53 -4.61 3.57
N GLY A 64 9.22 -5.34 4.44
CA GLY A 64 9.14 -6.81 4.49
C GLY A 64 7.72 -7.31 4.82
N GLY A 65 7.04 -6.65 5.76
CA GLY A 65 5.64 -6.89 6.11
C GLY A 65 4.71 -6.76 4.90
N LEU A 66 4.77 -5.61 4.20
CA LEU A 66 3.96 -5.35 3.00
C LEU A 66 4.19 -6.36 1.87
N THR A 67 5.43 -6.84 1.72
CA THR A 67 5.76 -7.85 0.71
C THR A 67 5.14 -9.21 1.05
N ARG A 68 5.19 -9.58 2.34
CA ARG A 68 4.58 -10.81 2.83
C ARG A 68 3.06 -10.75 2.75
N GLU A 69 2.46 -9.62 3.08
CA GLU A 69 1.02 -9.39 2.98
C GLU A 69 0.53 -9.53 1.53
N ARG A 70 1.13 -8.81 0.59
CA ARG A 70 0.80 -8.96 -0.84
C ARG A 70 0.95 -10.39 -1.36
N ARG A 71 1.93 -11.14 -0.86
CA ARG A 71 2.06 -12.57 -1.21
C ARG A 71 0.89 -13.39 -0.67
N ARG A 72 0.47 -13.14 0.58
CA ARG A 72 -0.67 -13.84 1.20
C ARG A 72 -1.97 -13.55 0.46
N GLU A 73 -2.24 -12.29 0.12
CA GLU A 73 -3.42 -11.90 -0.65
C GLU A 73 -3.49 -12.64 -1.99
N ARG A 74 -2.38 -12.71 -2.74
CA ARG A 74 -2.34 -13.46 -4.00
C ARG A 74 -2.62 -14.95 -3.82
N VAL A 75 -2.07 -15.56 -2.78
CA VAL A 75 -2.33 -16.97 -2.47
C VAL A 75 -3.80 -17.16 -2.10
N GLN A 76 -4.36 -16.28 -1.29
CA GLN A 76 -5.77 -16.32 -0.91
C GLN A 76 -6.68 -16.18 -2.13
N SER A 77 -6.45 -15.18 -3.00
CA SER A 77 -7.24 -15.02 -4.22
C SER A 77 -7.13 -16.22 -5.16
N ALA A 78 -5.95 -16.87 -5.25
CA ALA A 78 -5.79 -18.09 -6.04
C ALA A 78 -6.59 -19.27 -5.45
N TRP A 79 -6.61 -19.41 -4.13
CA TRP A 79 -7.43 -20.42 -3.45
C TRP A 79 -8.92 -20.18 -3.66
N GLU A 80 -9.38 -18.92 -3.56
CA GLU A 80 -10.78 -18.55 -3.80
C GLU A 80 -11.21 -18.90 -5.23
N GLN A 81 -10.37 -18.58 -6.22
CA GLN A 81 -10.62 -18.95 -7.62
C GLN A 81 -10.66 -20.47 -7.83
N PHE A 82 -9.73 -21.21 -7.21
CA PHE A 82 -9.71 -22.67 -7.28
C PHE A 82 -10.99 -23.28 -6.71
N MET A 83 -11.46 -22.79 -5.57
CA MET A 83 -12.69 -23.27 -4.93
C MET A 83 -13.94 -22.99 -5.77
N LEU A 84 -14.00 -21.83 -6.44
CA LEU A 84 -15.10 -21.50 -7.36
C LEU A 84 -15.13 -22.46 -8.56
N MET A 85 -13.97 -22.72 -9.18
CA MET A 85 -13.86 -23.66 -10.29
C MET A 85 -14.27 -25.08 -9.89
N GLU A 86 -13.85 -25.55 -8.71
CA GLU A 86 -14.27 -26.85 -8.16
C GLU A 86 -15.79 -26.95 -8.00
N ALA A 87 -16.44 -25.88 -7.53
CA ALA A 87 -17.89 -25.84 -7.38
C ALA A 87 -18.60 -25.90 -8.74
N GLU A 88 -18.15 -25.11 -9.72
CA GLU A 88 -18.70 -25.12 -11.09
C GLU A 88 -18.57 -26.51 -11.73
N LEU A 89 -17.42 -27.17 -11.58
CA LEU A 89 -17.23 -28.52 -12.09
C LEU A 89 -18.20 -29.52 -11.47
N ARG A 90 -18.47 -29.43 -10.16
CA ARG A 90 -19.45 -30.30 -9.48
C ARG A 90 -20.86 -30.06 -9.99
N GLU A 91 -21.25 -28.81 -10.20
CA GLU A 91 -22.56 -28.47 -10.76
C GLU A 91 -22.73 -29.04 -12.17
N LEU A 92 -21.69 -28.92 -13.03
CA LEU A 92 -21.71 -29.48 -14.38
C LEU A 92 -21.85 -31.01 -14.36
N VAL A 93 -21.17 -31.69 -13.43
CA VAL A 93 -21.30 -33.14 -13.27
C VAL A 93 -22.73 -33.50 -12.88
N GLN A 94 -23.30 -32.84 -11.87
CA GLN A 94 -24.68 -33.11 -11.44
C GLN A 94 -25.71 -32.82 -12.54
N GLN A 95 -25.52 -31.75 -13.31
CA GLN A 95 -26.40 -31.42 -14.42
C GLN A 95 -26.37 -32.49 -15.50
N LYS A 96 -25.19 -33.01 -15.84
CA LYS A 96 -25.05 -34.11 -16.81
C LYS A 96 -25.69 -35.40 -16.32
N GLU A 97 -25.50 -35.75 -15.04
CA GLU A 97 -26.13 -36.92 -14.44
C GLU A 97 -27.66 -36.79 -14.42
N SER A 98 -28.18 -35.59 -14.17
CA SER A 98 -29.63 -35.30 -14.17
C SER A 98 -30.26 -35.33 -15.57
N GLN A 99 -29.46 -35.17 -16.64
CA GLN A 99 -29.92 -35.25 -18.04
C GLN A 99 -29.92 -36.69 -18.59
N LEU A 100 -29.35 -37.64 -17.86
CA LEU A 100 -29.22 -39.05 -18.27
C LEU A 100 -30.28 -39.97 -17.63
N VAL A 101 -31.19 -39.43 -16.82
CA VAL A 101 -32.31 -40.11 -16.15
C VAL A 101 -33.63 -39.62 -16.71
#